data_AF-A0A961SX23-F1
#
_entry.id   AF-A0A961SX23-F1
#
_cell.length_a   1.000
_cell.length_b   1.000
_cell.length_c   1.000
_cell.angle_alpha   90.00
_cell.angle_beta   90.00
_cell.angle_gamma   90.00
#
_symmetry.space_group_name_H-M   'P 1'
#
loop_
_entity.id
_entity.type
_entity.pdbx_description
1 polymer ?
#
loop_
_entity_poly.entity_id
_entity_poly.type
_entity_poly.pdbx_seq_one_letter_code
_entity_poly.pdbx_strand_id
1 'polypeptide(L)'
;MKTTALALVVASLLLPASAQAQNSPSQIVTGSGNVSVDGNQAATSGDATSNGEVVTDGSSNVFINGKPAATVGSKTNCGGTVVTGSSTVFINGKPMATSGASAVPCPTQ
;
A
#
# COMPACT_ATOMS: atom_id res chain seq x y z
N MET A 1 38.70 -47.01 -4.35
CA MET A 1 39.10 -45.90 -3.45
C MET A 1 38.72 -44.61 -4.20
N LYS A 2 37.53 -44.04 -3.91
CA LYS A 2 37.34 -42.68 -3.34
C LYS A 2 38.11 -41.62 -4.16
N THR A 3 37.55 -40.57 -4.74
CA THR A 3 36.34 -39.77 -4.48
C THR A 3 36.44 -38.60 -5.46
N THR A 4 35.37 -38.22 -6.15
CA THR A 4 35.19 -36.80 -6.56
C THR A 4 33.72 -36.56 -6.85
N ALA A 5 33.06 -35.92 -5.89
CA ALA A 5 31.74 -35.35 -6.03
C ALA A 5 31.80 -34.19 -7.02
N LEU A 6 31.07 -34.27 -8.13
CA LEU A 6 30.87 -33.15 -9.03
C LEU A 6 29.61 -32.41 -8.55
N ALA A 7 29.85 -31.18 -8.12
CA ALA A 7 28.89 -30.32 -7.42
C ALA A 7 27.60 -30.11 -8.20
N LEU A 8 26.49 -30.11 -7.45
CA LEU A 8 25.19 -29.60 -7.87
C LEU A 8 25.34 -28.16 -8.40
N VAL A 9 25.29 -27.99 -9.72
CA VAL A 9 24.93 -26.71 -10.31
C VAL A 9 23.42 -26.57 -10.13
N VAL A 10 23.00 -26.14 -8.95
CA VAL A 10 21.68 -25.54 -8.76
C VAL A 10 21.76 -24.20 -9.49
N ALA A 11 21.63 -24.25 -10.81
CA ALA A 11 21.48 -23.09 -11.66
C ALA A 11 20.28 -22.32 -11.09
N SER A 12 20.62 -21.24 -10.41
CA SER A 12 19.70 -20.38 -9.72
C SER A 12 18.72 -19.87 -10.76
N LEU A 13 17.47 -20.36 -10.71
CA LEU A 13 16.36 -19.77 -11.44
C LEU A 13 16.19 -18.36 -10.89
N LEU A 14 16.95 -17.42 -11.46
CA LEU A 14 16.65 -16.00 -11.46
C LEU A 14 15.38 -15.86 -12.30
N LEU A 15 14.24 -16.12 -11.66
CA LEU A 15 12.96 -15.64 -12.13
C LEU A 15 13.13 -14.13 -12.35
N PRO A 16 12.89 -13.61 -13.57
CA PRO A 16 12.80 -12.16 -13.72
C PRO A 16 11.68 -11.73 -12.78
N ALA A 17 12.02 -10.86 -11.81
CA ALA A 17 11.03 -10.21 -10.97
C ALA A 17 9.99 -9.64 -11.92
N SER A 18 8.79 -10.21 -11.89
CA SER A 18 7.67 -9.73 -12.69
C SER A 18 7.49 -8.27 -12.33
N ALA A 19 7.89 -7.38 -13.24
CA ALA A 19 7.56 -5.97 -13.20
C ALA A 19 6.03 -5.91 -13.21
N GLN A 20 5.45 -5.87 -12.01
CA GLN A 20 4.01 -5.78 -11.82
C GLN A 20 3.59 -4.50 -12.55
N ALA A 21 2.69 -4.64 -13.50
CA ALA A 21 2.19 -3.56 -14.32
C ALA A 21 1.72 -2.42 -13.40
N GLN A 22 2.56 -1.39 -13.26
CA GLN A 22 2.42 -0.31 -12.29
C GLN A 22 1.27 0.66 -12.62
N ASN A 23 0.50 0.35 -13.68
CA ASN A 23 -0.54 1.18 -14.26
C ASN A 23 -1.98 0.71 -13.96
N SER A 24 -2.15 -0.31 -13.12
CA SER A 24 -3.48 -0.73 -12.64
C SER A 24 -3.81 -0.03 -11.31
N PRO A 25 -5.08 0.33 -11.05
CA PRO A 25 -5.51 0.83 -9.75
C PRO A 25 -5.07 -0.11 -8.63
N SER A 26 -4.33 0.42 -7.67
CA SER A 26 -3.91 -0.32 -6.49
C SER A 26 -4.92 -0.12 -5.36
N GLN A 27 -4.93 -1.02 -4.39
CA GLN A 27 -5.76 -0.87 -3.19
C GLN A 27 -4.89 -0.79 -1.96
N ILE A 28 -5.28 -0.02 -0.96
CA ILE A 28 -4.64 -0.05 0.36
C ILE A 28 -4.93 -1.42 1.00
N VAL A 29 -3.91 -2.20 1.34
CA VAL A 29 -4.05 -3.57 1.85
C VAL A 29 -3.76 -3.72 3.34
N THR A 30 -3.16 -2.71 3.97
CA THR A 30 -2.95 -2.65 5.41
C THR A 30 -3.68 -1.48 6.04
N GLY A 31 -3.85 -1.53 7.36
CA GLY A 31 -4.40 -0.44 8.13
C GLY A 31 -4.13 -0.63 9.61
N SER A 32 -4.84 0.15 10.42
CA SER A 32 -4.88 0.00 11.86
C SER A 32 -5.46 -1.35 12.28
N GLY A 33 -4.76 -2.06 13.17
CA GLY A 33 -5.22 -3.35 13.71
C GLY A 33 -6.36 -3.25 14.74
N ASN A 34 -6.69 -2.04 15.21
CA ASN A 34 -7.65 -1.82 16.30
C ASN A 34 -8.60 -0.64 16.07
N VAL A 35 -8.51 0.04 14.93
CA VAL A 35 -9.41 1.13 14.56
C VAL A 35 -10.04 0.77 13.22
N SER A 36 -11.37 0.65 13.22
CA SER A 36 -12.13 0.28 12.03
C SER A 36 -13.14 1.35 11.66
N VAL A 37 -13.37 1.53 10.36
CA VAL A 37 -14.35 2.44 9.77
C VAL A 37 -15.11 1.66 8.71
N ASP A 38 -16.45 1.70 8.77
CA ASP A 38 -17.34 0.92 7.89
C ASP A 38 -16.99 -0.58 7.81
N GLY A 39 -16.47 -1.14 8.91
CA GLY A 39 -16.03 -2.55 8.98
C GLY A 39 -14.63 -2.83 8.41
N ASN A 40 -13.96 -1.84 7.83
CA ASN A 40 -12.61 -1.95 7.28
C ASN A 40 -11.57 -1.30 8.21
N GLN A 41 -10.30 -1.69 8.10
CA GLN A 41 -9.23 -1.10 8.91
C GLN A 41 -9.01 0.36 8.50
N ALA A 42 -8.86 1.25 9.46
CA ALA A 42 -8.52 2.65 9.21
C ALA A 42 -7.14 2.76 8.56
N ALA A 43 -7.05 3.43 7.41
CA ALA A 43 -5.76 3.64 6.75
C ALA A 43 -5.03 4.87 7.31
N THR A 44 -3.71 4.80 7.28
CA THR A 44 -2.75 5.75 7.83
C THR A 44 -1.57 5.91 6.88
N SER A 45 -0.80 6.98 7.02
CA SER A 45 0.50 7.08 6.35
C SER A 45 1.40 5.92 6.77
N GLY A 46 2.02 5.24 5.82
CA GLY A 46 2.81 4.04 6.04
C GLY A 46 2.08 2.76 5.66
N ASP A 47 0.77 2.82 5.37
CA ASP A 47 0.04 1.65 4.90
C ASP A 47 0.41 1.28 3.46
N ALA A 48 0.57 -0.02 3.24
CA ALA A 48 0.97 -0.58 1.96
C ALA A 48 -0.23 -0.69 1.02
N THR A 49 0.05 -0.59 -0.27
CA THR A 49 -0.91 -0.89 -1.33
C THR A 49 -0.64 -2.27 -1.95
N SER A 50 -1.59 -2.79 -2.71
CA SER A 50 -1.52 -4.10 -3.36
C SER A 50 -0.38 -4.25 -4.38
N ASN A 51 0.18 -3.14 -4.87
CA ASN A 51 1.33 -3.12 -5.77
C ASN A 51 2.66 -2.79 -5.06
N GLY A 52 2.68 -2.80 -3.72
CA GLY A 52 3.89 -2.60 -2.92
C GLY A 52 4.31 -1.14 -2.74
N GLU A 53 3.46 -0.18 -3.15
CA GLU A 53 3.62 1.22 -2.78
C GLU A 53 3.16 1.45 -1.33
N VAL A 54 3.44 2.65 -0.84
CA VAL A 54 3.09 3.06 0.52
C VAL A 54 2.42 4.42 0.48
N VAL A 55 1.35 4.59 1.27
CA VAL A 55 0.73 5.90 1.49
C VAL A 55 1.71 6.79 2.27
N THR A 56 2.10 7.92 1.71
CA THR A 56 3.13 8.80 2.31
C THR A 56 2.57 10.02 3.01
N ASP A 57 1.30 10.33 2.80
CA ASP A 57 0.67 11.54 3.34
C ASP A 57 -0.73 11.27 3.92
N GLY A 58 -1.21 12.19 4.76
CA GLY A 58 -2.48 12.09 5.46
C GLY A 58 -2.90 13.41 6.09
N SER A 59 -3.73 13.32 7.12
CA SER A 59 -4.17 14.48 7.89
C SER A 59 -3.02 15.08 8.70
N SER A 60 -2.91 16.41 8.73
CA SER A 60 -1.88 17.13 9.49
C SER A 60 -2.13 17.16 11.00
N ASN A 61 -3.36 16.87 11.45
CA ASN A 61 -3.77 17.01 12.84
C ASN A 61 -4.58 15.83 13.40
N VAL A 62 -4.97 14.85 12.55
CA VAL A 62 -5.67 13.64 13.00
C VAL A 62 -4.75 12.45 12.82
N PHE A 63 -4.47 11.77 13.93
CA PHE A 63 -3.55 10.64 13.99
C PHE A 63 -4.28 9.39 14.46
N ILE A 64 -3.94 8.25 13.86
CA ILE A 64 -4.41 6.92 14.24
C ILE A 64 -3.17 6.10 14.56
N ASN A 65 -3.08 5.59 15.79
CA ASN A 65 -1.88 4.91 16.29
C ASN A 65 -0.58 5.73 16.10
N GLY A 66 -0.67 7.05 16.27
CA GLY A 66 0.47 7.96 16.13
C GLY A 66 0.90 8.25 14.68
N LYS A 67 0.18 7.75 13.68
CA LYS A 67 0.43 8.03 12.25
C LYS A 67 -0.67 8.93 11.67
N PRO A 68 -0.35 9.90 10.80
CA PRO A 68 -1.34 10.66 10.04
C PRO A 68 -2.43 9.77 9.44
N ALA A 69 -3.70 10.08 9.68
CA ALA A 69 -4.81 9.35 9.10
C ALA A 69 -4.89 9.60 7.58
N ALA A 70 -5.00 8.55 6.77
CA ALA A 70 -5.10 8.69 5.32
C ALA A 70 -6.52 9.14 4.91
N THR A 71 -6.60 9.97 3.88
CA THR A 71 -7.87 10.49 3.35
C THR A 71 -7.88 10.43 1.82
N VAL A 72 -9.05 10.62 1.20
CA VAL A 72 -9.11 10.83 -0.24
C VAL A 72 -8.27 12.06 -0.62
N GLY A 73 -7.33 11.86 -1.52
CA GLY A 73 -6.30 12.83 -1.89
C GLY A 73 -4.92 12.57 -1.28
N SER A 74 -4.80 11.67 -0.30
CA SER A 74 -3.50 11.21 0.22
C SER A 74 -2.62 10.66 -0.90
N LYS A 75 -1.31 10.92 -0.81
CA LYS A 75 -0.33 10.50 -1.82
C LYS A 75 0.28 9.15 -1.50
N THR A 76 0.71 8.44 -2.53
CA THR A 76 1.62 7.29 -2.40
C THR A 76 3.05 7.70 -2.72
N ASN A 77 4.02 6.87 -2.33
CA ASN A 77 5.46 7.14 -2.51
C ASN A 77 5.88 7.31 -3.97
N CYS A 78 5.13 6.77 -4.93
CA CYS A 78 5.42 6.95 -6.36
C CYS A 78 4.68 8.14 -6.99
N GLY A 79 3.91 8.92 -6.21
CA GLY A 79 3.09 10.02 -6.70
C GLY A 79 1.65 9.67 -7.07
N GLY A 80 1.23 8.41 -6.86
CA GLY A 80 -0.16 7.99 -6.93
C GLY A 80 -1.03 8.70 -5.88
N THR A 81 -2.36 8.54 -5.97
CA THR A 81 -3.30 9.26 -5.09
C THR A 81 -4.48 8.38 -4.70
N VAL A 82 -4.84 8.36 -3.42
CA VAL A 82 -6.03 7.67 -2.90
C VAL A 82 -7.29 8.39 -3.37
N VAL A 83 -8.21 7.67 -4.02
CA VAL A 83 -9.40 8.24 -4.67
C VAL A 83 -10.73 7.77 -4.08
N THR A 84 -10.74 6.71 -3.27
CA THR A 84 -11.94 6.28 -2.55
C THR A 84 -11.72 6.29 -1.04
N GLY A 85 -12.82 6.35 -0.30
CA GLY A 85 -12.84 6.37 1.16
C GLY A 85 -14.24 6.12 1.70
N SER A 86 -14.41 6.27 3.01
CA SER A 86 -15.66 6.11 3.74
C SER A 86 -16.73 7.10 3.28
N SER A 87 -17.97 6.64 3.18
CA SER A 87 -19.13 7.50 2.89
C SER A 87 -19.70 8.17 4.15
N THR A 88 -19.25 7.77 5.34
CA THR A 88 -19.84 8.17 6.63
C THR A 88 -18.85 8.93 7.52
N VAL A 89 -17.55 8.66 7.38
CA VAL A 89 -16.49 9.25 8.20
C VAL A 89 -15.61 10.17 7.36
N PHE A 90 -15.49 11.41 7.82
CA PHE A 90 -14.71 12.45 7.17
C PHE A 90 -13.67 13.00 8.12
N ILE A 91 -12.46 13.24 7.61
CA ILE A 91 -11.36 13.90 8.31
C ILE A 91 -11.06 15.20 7.57
N ASN A 92 -11.19 16.33 8.26
CA ASN A 92 -11.02 17.66 7.68
C ASN A 92 -11.84 17.87 6.39
N GLY A 93 -13.07 17.35 6.36
CA GLY A 93 -13.98 17.44 5.22
C GLY A 93 -13.67 16.51 4.04
N LYS A 94 -12.65 15.64 4.16
CA LYS A 94 -12.34 14.61 3.15
C LYS A 94 -12.76 13.23 3.63
N PRO A 95 -13.31 12.36 2.76
CA PRO A 95 -13.57 10.97 3.12
C PRO A 95 -12.32 10.30 3.69
N MET A 96 -12.46 9.63 4.83
CA MET A 96 -11.37 8.87 5.43
C MET A 96 -11.07 7.62 4.59
N ALA A 97 -9.80 7.34 4.32
CA ALA A 97 -9.42 6.12 3.61
C ALA A 97 -9.40 4.91 4.56
N THR A 98 -9.72 3.74 4.02
CA THR A 98 -9.68 2.46 4.75
C THR A 98 -8.89 1.43 3.95
N SER A 99 -8.55 0.30 4.56
CA SER A 99 -8.15 -0.89 3.79
C SER A 99 -9.23 -1.20 2.74
N GLY A 100 -8.82 -1.48 1.51
CA GLY A 100 -9.68 -1.62 0.33
C GLY A 100 -9.92 -0.33 -0.46
N ALA A 101 -9.51 0.83 0.05
CA ALA A 101 -9.56 2.08 -0.71
C ALA A 101 -8.66 2.01 -1.95
N SER A 102 -9.17 2.49 -3.08
CA SER A 102 -8.46 2.51 -4.36
C SER A 102 -7.52 3.71 -4.41
N ALA A 103 -6.29 3.47 -4.87
CA ALA A 103 -5.33 4.49 -5.25
C ALA A 103 -5.12 4.44 -6.76
N VAL A 104 -5.10 5.63 -7.38
CA VAL A 104 -4.73 5.81 -8.78
C VAL A 104 -3.25 5.45 -8.91
N PRO A 105 -2.87 4.69 -9.96
CA PRO A 105 -1.50 4.30 -10.20
C PRO A 105 -0.57 5.50 -10.32
N CYS A 106 0.72 5.25 -10.12
CA CYS A 106 1.76 6.26 -10.33
C CYS A 106 1.62 6.87 -11.73
N PRO A 107 1.78 8.20 -11.86
CA PRO A 107 2.05 8.75 -13.18
C PRO A 107 3.27 8.03 -13.77
N THR A 108 3.21 7.64 -15.04
CA THR A 108 4.34 7.02 -15.73
C THR A 108 5.55 7.93 -15.61
N GLN A 109 6.56 7.50 -14.85
CA GLN A 109 7.86 8.17 -14.74
C GLN A 109 8.70 7.88 -15.98
#